data_AF-A0A9D8XE28-F1
#
_entry.id   AF-A0A9D8XE28-F1
#
_cell.length_a   1.000
_cell.length_b   1.000
_cell.length_c   1.000
_cell.angle_alpha   90.00
_cell.angle_beta   90.00
_cell.angle_gamma   90.00
#
_symmetry.space_group_name_H-M   'P 1'
#
loop_
_entity.id
_entity.type
_entity.pdbx_description
1 polymer ?
#
loop_
_entity_poly.entity_id
_entity_poly.type
_entity_poly.pdbx_seq_one_letter_code
_entity_poly.pdbx_strand_id
1 'polypeptide(L)'
;MELFSQAIRLAAIVTDKTFPGVILEFGEGRMTVSSSHVDRGEMERSFPVDYPDAYMALKLNEEYISAFLRAVGDQAAVKMNFVDARTGVLFETEDGYRYLVMPMQLDGKLRKNPETKEAAGESDEP
;
A
#
# COMPACT_ATOMS: atom_id res chain seq x y z
N MET A 1 5.78 1.92 -12.57
CA MET A 1 4.82 2.96 -12.15
C MET A 1 3.39 2.61 -12.55
N GLU A 2 3.11 2.34 -13.84
CA GLU A 2 1.75 2.10 -14.35
C GLU A 2 0.89 1.14 -13.48
N LEU A 3 1.45 0.02 -13.02
CA LEU A 3 0.77 -0.93 -12.13
C LEU A 3 0.30 -0.31 -10.81
N PHE A 4 1.11 0.56 -10.21
CA PHE A 4 0.74 1.29 -8.99
C PHE A 4 -0.41 2.26 -9.28
N SER A 5 -0.33 2.99 -10.39
CA SER A 5 -1.42 3.90 -10.81
C SER A 5 -2.74 3.17 -10.98
N GLN A 6 -2.71 2.02 -11.67
CA GLN A 6 -3.87 1.17 -11.84
C GLN A 6 -4.42 0.64 -10.50
N ALA A 7 -3.53 0.22 -9.60
CA ALA A 7 -3.93 -0.26 -8.27
C ALA A 7 -4.62 0.85 -7.46
N ILE A 8 -4.09 2.07 -7.44
CA ILE A 8 -4.72 3.21 -6.75
C ILE A 8 -6.06 3.59 -7.39
N ARG A 9 -6.17 3.53 -8.72
CA ARG A 9 -7.46 3.74 -9.41
C ARG A 9 -8.51 2.71 -9.03
N LEU A 10 -8.14 1.43 -8.91
CA LEU A 10 -9.04 0.38 -8.44
C LEU A 10 -9.41 0.58 -6.97
N ALA A 11 -8.44 0.95 -6.13
CA ALA A 11 -8.67 1.23 -4.73
C ALA A 11 -9.70 2.36 -4.54
N ALA A 12 -9.61 3.43 -5.34
CA ALA A 12 -10.56 4.53 -5.32
C ALA A 12 -12.01 4.15 -5.70
N ILE A 13 -12.22 3.00 -6.37
CA ILE A 13 -13.56 2.47 -6.64
C ILE A 13 -14.11 1.79 -5.37
N VAL A 14 -13.23 1.11 -4.62
CA VAL A 14 -13.59 0.38 -3.40
C VAL A 14 -13.78 1.31 -2.21
N THR A 15 -12.98 2.36 -2.08
CA THR A 15 -13.06 3.33 -0.97
C THR A 15 -14.28 4.26 -1.07
N ASP A 16 -14.64 4.85 0.06
CA ASP A 16 -15.63 5.91 0.15
C ASP A 16 -15.26 6.93 1.25
N LYS A 17 -16.14 7.90 1.50
CA LYS A 17 -15.90 8.93 2.53
C LYS A 17 -15.94 8.40 3.97
N THR A 18 -16.52 7.22 4.17
CA THR A 18 -16.69 6.57 5.48
C THR A 18 -15.48 5.70 5.82
N PHE A 19 -14.92 5.04 4.80
CA PHE A 19 -13.71 4.24 4.83
C PHE A 19 -12.69 4.76 3.80
N PRO A 20 -12.14 5.97 4.02
CA PRO A 20 -11.11 6.48 3.15
C PRO A 20 -9.80 5.71 3.36
N GLY A 21 -9.07 5.55 2.27
CA GLY A 21 -7.68 5.15 2.30
C GLY A 21 -7.37 3.74 1.82
N VAL A 22 -6.08 3.60 1.53
CA VAL A 22 -5.43 2.45 0.91
C VAL A 22 -4.29 2.05 1.82
N ILE A 23 -4.15 0.74 2.04
CA ILE A 23 -3.06 0.18 2.80
C ILE A 23 -1.95 -0.19 1.81
N LEU A 24 -0.75 0.33 2.06
CA LEU A 24 0.48 -0.02 1.37
C LEU A 24 1.33 -0.85 2.32
N GLU A 25 1.59 -2.10 1.97
CA GLU A 25 2.44 -3.02 2.73
C GLU A 25 3.73 -3.26 1.94
N PHE A 26 4.87 -3.12 2.61
CA PHE A 26 6.20 -3.30 2.06
C PHE A 26 6.89 -4.44 2.80
N GLY A 27 7.53 -5.33 2.06
CA GLY A 27 8.31 -6.42 2.64
C GLY A 27 8.78 -7.37 1.56
N GLU A 28 9.90 -8.06 1.82
CA GLU A 28 10.42 -9.13 0.94
C GLU A 28 10.59 -8.70 -0.54
N GLY A 29 10.99 -7.44 -0.79
CA GLY A 29 11.14 -6.90 -2.14
C GLY A 29 9.83 -6.67 -2.91
N ARG A 30 8.71 -6.56 -2.18
CA ARG A 30 7.38 -6.36 -2.76
C ARG A 30 6.63 -5.23 -2.06
N MET A 31 5.79 -4.55 -2.84
CA MET A 31 4.75 -3.67 -2.32
C MET A 31 3.38 -4.26 -2.65
N THR A 32 2.54 -4.36 -1.65
CA THR A 32 1.14 -4.76 -1.78
C THR A 32 0.24 -3.57 -1.46
N VAL A 33 -0.70 -3.31 -2.35
CA VAL A 33 -1.74 -2.28 -2.25
C VAL A 33 -3.05 -2.99 -1.95
N SER A 34 -3.74 -2.61 -0.88
CA SER A 34 -5.03 -3.19 -0.51
C SER A 34 -6.06 -2.14 -0.09
N SER A 35 -7.34 -2.44 -0.36
CA SER A 35 -8.49 -1.67 0.11
C SER A 35 -9.72 -2.57 0.25
N SER A 36 -10.60 -2.25 1.18
CA SER A 36 -11.71 -3.09 1.63
C SER A 36 -12.91 -2.22 2.01
N HIS A 37 -14.08 -2.54 1.48
CA HIS A 37 -15.34 -1.89 1.81
C HIS A 37 -16.50 -2.91 1.77
N VAL A 38 -17.38 -2.88 2.77
CA VAL A 38 -18.44 -3.88 2.96
C VAL A 38 -19.34 -4.02 1.72
N ASP A 39 -19.75 -2.91 1.11
CA ASP A 39 -20.67 -2.96 -0.04
C ASP A 39 -19.97 -3.04 -1.41
N ARG A 40 -18.69 -2.65 -1.50
CA ARG A 40 -17.97 -2.51 -2.79
C ARG A 40 -16.93 -3.61 -3.01
N GLY A 41 -16.76 -4.47 -2.02
CA GLY A 41 -15.82 -5.58 -2.07
C GLY A 41 -14.42 -5.19 -1.63
N GLU A 42 -13.44 -5.93 -2.12
CA GLU A 42 -12.05 -5.83 -1.70
C GLU A 42 -11.16 -5.87 -2.91
N MET A 43 -10.02 -5.21 -2.81
CA MET A 43 -8.97 -5.25 -3.83
C MET A 43 -7.62 -5.52 -3.18
N GLU A 44 -6.78 -6.25 -3.91
CA GLU A 44 -5.38 -6.46 -3.56
C GLU A 44 -4.54 -6.54 -4.84
N ARG A 45 -3.41 -5.83 -4.86
CA ARG A 45 -2.43 -5.87 -5.95
C ARG A 45 -1.02 -5.83 -5.38
N SER A 46 -0.18 -6.75 -5.81
CA SER A 46 1.20 -6.84 -5.36
C SER A 46 2.16 -6.76 -6.55
N PHE A 47 3.24 -6.01 -6.41
CA PHE A 47 4.26 -5.86 -7.45
C PHE A 47 5.65 -5.69 -6.85
N PRO A 48 6.70 -6.09 -7.58
CA PRO A 48 8.08 -5.99 -7.10
C PRO A 48 8.49 -4.53 -6.94
N VAL A 49 9.21 -4.24 -5.85
CA VAL A 49 9.80 -2.93 -5.56
C VAL A 49 11.18 -3.14 -4.93
N ASP A 50 12.06 -2.15 -5.08
CA ASP A 50 13.33 -2.14 -4.36
C ASP A 50 13.10 -1.59 -2.95
N TYR A 51 12.93 -2.50 -1.99
CA TYR A 51 12.70 -2.20 -0.58
C TYR A 51 13.52 -3.17 0.30
N PRO A 52 14.69 -2.73 0.80
CA PRO A 52 15.59 -3.59 1.58
C PRO A 52 15.26 -3.64 3.07
N ASP A 53 14.35 -2.78 3.54
CA ASP A 53 14.05 -2.61 4.96
C ASP A 53 13.07 -3.67 5.50
N ALA A 54 12.88 -3.67 6.82
CA ALA A 54 11.91 -4.54 7.48
C ALA A 54 10.47 -4.24 7.06
N TYR A 55 9.59 -5.23 7.25
CA TYR A 55 8.18 -5.10 6.89
C TYR A 55 7.56 -3.81 7.46
N MET A 56 6.81 -3.10 6.63
CA MET A 56 6.11 -1.87 7.01
C MET A 56 4.74 -1.79 6.36
N ALA A 57 3.76 -1.22 7.07
CA ALA A 57 2.44 -0.93 6.55
C ALA A 57 2.06 0.53 6.78
N LEU A 58 1.51 1.18 5.76
CA LEU A 58 1.10 2.57 5.75
C LEU A 58 -0.35 2.66 5.25
N LYS A 59 -1.23 3.36 5.98
CA LYS A 59 -2.55 3.71 5.46
C LYS A 59 -2.51 5.15 4.95
N LEU A 60 -2.85 5.36 3.68
CA LEU A 60 -2.83 6.67 3.05
C LEU A 60 -4.18 6.96 2.40
N ASN A 61 -4.61 8.22 2.40
CA ASN A 61 -5.82 8.63 1.69
C ASN A 61 -5.60 8.52 0.16
N GLU A 62 -6.46 7.77 -0.52
CA GLU A 62 -6.40 7.52 -1.95
C GLU A 62 -6.51 8.79 -2.79
N GLU A 63 -7.25 9.79 -2.33
CA GLU A 63 -7.48 11.03 -3.05
C GLU A 63 -6.16 11.79 -3.21
N TYR A 64 -5.33 11.80 -2.17
CA TYR A 64 -4.03 12.47 -2.19
C TYR A 64 -3.02 11.73 -3.06
N ILE A 65 -3.01 10.40 -3.03
CA ILE A 65 -2.15 9.60 -3.90
C ILE A 65 -2.58 9.77 -5.36
N SER A 66 -3.90 9.73 -5.62
CA SER A 66 -4.45 9.93 -6.96
C SER A 66 -4.15 11.32 -7.52
N ALA A 67 -4.19 12.35 -6.67
CA ALA A 67 -3.82 13.71 -7.05
C ALA A 67 -2.35 13.81 -7.46
N PHE A 68 -1.45 13.20 -6.68
CA PHE A 68 -0.04 13.10 -7.01
C PHE A 68 0.18 12.39 -8.36
N LEU A 69 -0.42 11.20 -8.54
CA LEU A 69 -0.28 10.41 -9.76
C LEU A 69 -0.76 11.14 -11.01
N ARG A 70 -1.85 11.91 -10.91
CA ARG A 70 -2.33 12.76 -12.01
C ARG A 70 -1.37 13.90 -12.36
N ALA A 71 -0.65 14.43 -11.37
CA ALA A 71 0.30 15.52 -11.58
C ALA A 71 1.59 15.05 -12.26
N VAL A 72 2.13 13.89 -11.84
CA VAL A 72 3.42 13.37 -12.33
C VAL A 72 3.29 12.50 -13.59
N GLY A 73 2.11 11.94 -13.85
CA GLY A 73 1.84 11.06 -14.98
C GLY A 73 2.37 9.63 -14.80
N ASP A 74 1.82 8.70 -15.57
CA ASP A 74 2.03 7.24 -15.38
C ASP A 74 3.44 6.75 -15.79
N GLN A 75 4.32 7.62 -16.32
CA GLN A 75 5.66 7.28 -16.83
C GLN A 75 6.82 7.74 -15.92
N ALA A 76 6.55 8.57 -14.90
CA ALA A 76 7.61 9.06 -14.03
C ALA A 76 8.12 7.98 -13.07
N ALA A 77 9.43 7.95 -12.83
CA ALA A 77 9.99 7.22 -11.70
C ALA A 77 9.70 8.01 -10.42
N VAL A 78 9.15 7.34 -9.41
CA VAL A 78 8.78 7.95 -8.12
C VAL A 78 9.51 7.20 -7.02
N LYS A 79 10.22 7.95 -6.19
CA LYS A 79 10.78 7.47 -4.93
C LYS A 79 9.84 7.83 -3.80
N MET A 80 9.58 6.86 -2.92
CA MET A 80 8.81 7.08 -1.70
C MET A 80 9.75 7.00 -0.52
N ASN A 81 9.79 8.05 0.30
CA ASN A 81 10.58 8.11 1.51
C ASN A 81 9.63 8.18 2.70
N PHE A 82 9.78 7.26 3.65
CA PHE A 82 9.00 7.20 4.88
C PHE A 82 9.85 6.58 5.99
N VAL A 83 9.50 6.87 7.25
CA VAL A 83 10.26 6.40 8.43
C VAL A 83 9.40 5.49 9.30
N ASP A 84 8.15 5.90 9.56
CA ASP A 84 7.19 5.09 10.30
C ASP A 84 5.75 5.35 9.81
N ALA A 85 4.79 4.58 10.32
CA ALA A 85 3.38 4.71 9.98
C ALA A 85 2.67 5.94 10.58
N ARG A 86 3.41 6.84 11.25
CA ARG A 86 2.87 8.04 11.92
C ARG A 86 3.41 9.33 11.32
N THR A 87 4.51 9.25 10.60
CA THR A 87 5.19 10.36 9.93
C THR A 87 4.79 10.46 8.47
N GLY A 88 4.90 11.65 7.89
CA GLY A 88 4.52 11.89 6.50
C GLY A 88 5.34 11.05 5.52
N VAL A 89 4.67 10.58 4.47
CA VAL A 89 5.28 9.90 3.33
C VAL A 89 5.62 10.94 2.27
N LEU A 90 6.89 11.02 1.90
CA LEU A 90 7.39 11.95 0.89
C LEU A 90 7.58 11.23 -0.44
N PHE A 91 6.82 11.66 -1.45
CA PHE A 91 6.98 11.25 -2.83
C PHE A 91 7.90 12.24 -3.54
N GLU A 92 8.91 11.72 -4.23
CA GLU A 92 9.89 12.51 -4.98
C GLU A 92 10.02 11.94 -6.39
N THR A 93 10.05 12.81 -7.39
CA THR A 93 10.35 12.47 -8.79
C THR A 93 11.74 12.96 -9.17
N GLU A 94 12.29 12.44 -10.26
CA GLU A 94 13.64 12.79 -10.74
C GLU A 94 13.79 14.27 -11.13
N ASP A 95 12.70 14.93 -11.51
CA ASP A 95 12.66 16.36 -11.84
C ASP A 95 12.61 17.28 -10.61
N GLY A 96 12.66 16.72 -9.39
CA GLY A 96 12.68 17.45 -8.14
C GLY A 96 11.30 17.87 -7.60
N TYR A 97 10.21 17.42 -8.22
CA TYR A 97 8.88 17.59 -7.64
C TYR A 97 8.73 16.73 -6.38
N ARG A 98 8.24 17.36 -5.30
CA ARG A 98 8.11 16.75 -3.97
C ARG A 98 6.69 16.91 -3.47
N TYR A 99 6.14 15.82 -2.96
CA TYR A 99 4.76 15.76 -2.50
C TYR A 99 4.68 14.99 -1.18
N LEU A 100 4.16 15.64 -0.14
CA LEU A 100 4.06 15.05 1.20
C LEU A 100 2.62 14.63 1.47
N VAL A 101 2.41 13.38 1.88
CA VAL A 101 1.11 12.85 2.30
C VAL A 101 1.19 12.38 3.74
N MET A 102 0.24 12.83 4.56
CA MET A 102 0.15 12.38 5.95
C MET A 102 -0.51 11.00 6.02
N PRO A 103 0.04 10.05 6.80
CA PRO A 103 -0.59 8.77 7.02
C PRO A 103 -1.86 8.93 7.86
N MET A 104 -2.79 8.03 7.58
CA MET A 104 -3.96 7.80 8.40
C MET A 104 -3.64 6.73 9.44
N GLN A 105 -4.43 6.70 10.51
CA GLN A 105 -4.30 5.66 11.51
C GLN A 105 -4.62 4.30 10.87
N LEU A 106 -3.68 3.37 10.99
CA LEU A 106 -3.86 2.00 10.55
C LEU A 106 -4.76 1.27 11.55
N ASP A 107 -5.97 0.91 11.12
CA ASP A 107 -6.87 0.12 11.96
C ASP A 107 -6.27 -1.28 12.14
N GLY A 108 -6.26 -1.79 13.38
CA GLY A 108 -5.45 -2.94 13.82
C GLY A 108 -5.76 -4.31 13.20
N LYS A 109 -6.43 -4.38 12.05
CA LYS A 109 -6.62 -5.60 11.27
C LYS A 109 -5.87 -5.49 9.94
N LEU A 110 -4.53 -5.42 10.03
CA LEU A 110 -3.72 -5.91 8.91
C LEU A 110 -4.10 -7.37 8.67
N ARG A 111 -4.34 -7.73 7.41
CA ARG A 111 -4.57 -9.13 7.06
C ARG A 111 -3.33 -9.91 7.50
N LYS A 112 -3.51 -10.87 8.41
CA LYS A 112 -2.46 -11.83 8.71
C LYS A 112 -2.13 -12.55 7.40
N ASN A 113 -0.86 -12.54 7.02
CA ASN A 113 -0.33 -13.25 5.87
C ASN A 113 -0.93 -14.67 5.78
N PRO A 114 -1.53 -15.09 4.65
CA PRO A 114 -2.02 -16.46 4.50
C PRO A 114 -0.92 -17.54 4.57
N GLU A 115 0.37 -17.18 4.51
CA GLU A 115 1.49 -18.13 4.50
C GLU A 115 1.98 -18.59 5.88
N THR A 116 1.11 -18.70 6.89
CA THR A 116 1.48 -19.39 8.16
C THR A 116 0.48 -20.47 8.57
N LYS A 117 -0.22 -21.09 7.61
CA LYS A 117 -1.08 -22.25 7.89
C LYS A 117 -0.75 -23.57 7.21
N GLU A 118 0.38 -23.68 6.51
CA GLU A 118 0.79 -24.97 5.91
C GLU A 118 2.27 -25.27 6.18
N ALA A 119 2.65 -25.37 7.45
CA ALA A 119 3.88 -26.05 7.88
C ALA A 119 3.76 -26.56 9.32
N ALA A 120 2.79 -27.43 9.57
CA ALA A 120 2.79 -28.34 10.71
C ALA A 120 1.91 -29.56 10.39
N GLY A 121 2.34 -30.32 9.38
CA GLY A 121 1.93 -31.72 9.24
C GLY A 121 2.68 -32.58 10.25
N GLU A 122 1.91 -33.41 10.96
CA GLU A 122 2.22 -34.73 11.52
C GLU A 122 3.62 -35.04 12.09
N SER A 123 3.64 -35.25 13.41
CA SER A 123 4.26 -36.36 14.19
C SER A 123 4.11 -35.94 15.66
N ASP A 124 3.69 -36.73 16.65
CA ASP A 124 3.61 -38.17 16.83
C ASP A 124 2.66 -38.41 18.05
N GLU A 125 2.22 -39.66 18.19
CA GLU A 125 1.25 -40.27 19.11
C GLU A 125 1.53 -40.07 20.64
N PRO A 126 0.62 -40.45 21.55
CA PRO A 126 0.21 -41.86 21.77
C PRO A 126 -1.30 -42.12 22.02
#